data_AF-A0A6I0FB17-F1
#
_entry.id   AF-A0A6I0FB17-F1
#
_cell.length_a   1.000
_cell.length_b   1.000
_cell.length_c   1.000
_cell.angle_alpha   90.00
_cell.angle_beta   90.00
_cell.angle_gamma   90.00
#
_symmetry.space_group_name_H-M   'P 1'
#
loop_
_entity.id
_entity.type
_entity.pdbx_description
1 polymer ?
#
loop_
_entity_poly.entity_id
_entity_poly.type
_entity_poly.pdbx_seq_one_letter_code
_entity_poly.pdbx_strand_id
1 'polypeptide(L)'
;MEKKLLSKHIKNIIVLAVVCGISWLLLYIIGHFTVLHPNAYFDITKSIFLVYVVYLVVGSLYKVFHNIKNFDGIWRKFSLWWGNETPFEAICESFTIVTAINSIMMLTGHDTPKEGVFAYIHMMLRLLIISSIITIWMWKDILQWVKKSTFRFNIKSLYQLSKKHFFASISKLFTIITTVYCILVIAFYRILNPAGGIAFYQTLLGILAFTVLFMFVHPARRG
;
A
#
# COMPACT_ATOMS: atom_id res chain seq x y z
N MET A 1 -31.06 14.72 -4.09
CA MET A 1 -29.97 14.00 -3.39
C MET A 1 -29.23 13.04 -4.33
N GLU A 2 -29.93 12.38 -5.26
CA GLU A 2 -29.34 11.45 -6.26
C GLU A 2 -28.26 12.06 -7.16
N LYS A 3 -28.43 13.27 -7.71
CA LYS A 3 -27.44 13.89 -8.61
C LYS A 3 -26.05 14.07 -7.96
N LYS A 4 -25.98 14.34 -6.65
CA LYS A 4 -24.71 14.45 -5.90
C LYS A 4 -24.07 13.08 -5.66
N LEU A 5 -24.87 12.04 -5.45
CA LEU A 5 -24.39 10.67 -5.30
C LEU A 5 -23.81 10.15 -6.62
N LEU A 6 -24.56 10.35 -7.71
CA LEU A 6 -24.18 9.96 -9.07
C LEU A 6 -22.86 10.62 -9.49
N SER A 7 -22.72 11.93 -9.25
CA SER A 7 -21.48 12.68 -9.52
C SER A 7 -20.27 12.12 -8.77
N LYS A 8 -20.45 11.64 -7.54
CA LYS A 8 -19.37 11.05 -6.74
C LYS A 8 -18.96 9.67 -7.25
N HIS A 9 -19.93 8.82 -7.62
CA HIS A 9 -19.65 7.51 -8.20
C HIS A 9 -18.95 7.62 -9.55
N ILE A 10 -19.39 8.56 -10.41
CA ILE A 10 -18.74 8.83 -11.70
C ILE A 10 -17.29 9.24 -11.51
N LYS A 11 -16.99 10.14 -10.56
CA LYS A 11 -15.60 10.52 -10.24
C LYS A 11 -14.75 9.32 -9.83
N ASN A 12 -15.28 8.43 -8.99
CA ASN A 12 -14.54 7.24 -8.56
C ASN A 12 -14.28 6.26 -9.71
N ILE A 13 -15.26 6.08 -10.60
CA ILE A 13 -15.12 5.23 -11.79
C ILE A 13 -14.05 5.79 -12.72
N ILE A 14 -14.05 7.11 -12.96
CA ILE A 14 -13.02 7.77 -13.77
C ILE A 14 -11.64 7.57 -13.16
N VAL A 15 -11.50 7.76 -11.85
CA VAL A 15 -10.23 7.54 -11.15
C VAL A 15 -9.75 6.09 -11.31
N LEU A 16 -10.64 5.12 -11.12
CA LEU A 16 -10.30 3.71 -11.27
C LEU A 16 -9.89 3.38 -12.71
N ALA A 17 -10.59 3.93 -13.70
CA ALA A 17 -10.25 3.78 -15.11
C ALA A 17 -8.87 4.39 -15.44
N VAL A 18 -8.54 5.56 -14.89
CA VAL A 18 -7.22 6.20 -15.06
C VAL A 18 -6.12 5.36 -14.41
N VAL A 19 -6.32 4.88 -13.19
CA VAL A 19 -5.35 4.02 -12.49
C VAL A 19 -5.14 2.70 -13.24
N CYS A 20 -6.21 2.08 -13.72
CA CYS A 20 -6.14 0.90 -14.58
C CYS A 20 -5.36 1.19 -15.87
N GLY A 21 -5.69 2.27 -16.58
CA GLY A 21 -5.03 2.65 -17.82
C GLY A 21 -3.52 2.89 -17.65
N ILE A 22 -3.13 3.63 -16.61
CA ILE A 22 -1.71 3.86 -16.29
C ILE A 22 -1.01 2.54 -15.93
N SER A 23 -1.65 1.69 -15.12
CA SER A 23 -1.07 0.41 -14.72
C SER A 23 -0.88 -0.55 -15.90
N TRP A 24 -1.83 -0.56 -16.84
CA TRP A 24 -1.74 -1.33 -18.08
C TRP A 24 -0.66 -0.79 -19.02
N LEU A 25 -0.53 0.54 -19.13
CA LEU A 25 0.53 1.17 -19.91
C LEU A 25 1.91 0.80 -19.35
N LEU A 26 2.08 0.84 -18.03
CA LEU A 26 3.33 0.44 -17.37
C LEU A 26 3.64 -1.03 -17.61
N LEU A 27 2.64 -1.92 -17.50
CA LEU A 27 2.81 -3.32 -17.87
C LEU A 27 3.23 -3.49 -19.31
N TYR A 28 2.57 -2.79 -20.23
CA TYR A 28 2.90 -2.86 -21.66
C TYR A 28 4.37 -2.48 -21.91
N ILE A 29 4.84 -1.38 -21.29
CA ILE A 29 6.24 -0.96 -21.37
C ILE A 29 7.17 -2.04 -20.79
N ILE A 30 6.83 -2.59 -19.62
CA ILE A 30 7.64 -3.63 -18.95
C ILE A 30 7.67 -4.94 -19.76
N GLY A 31 6.59 -5.26 -20.47
CA GLY A 31 6.50 -6.43 -21.35
C GLY A 31 7.46 -6.39 -22.53
N HIS A 32 7.96 -5.22 -22.91
CA HIS A 32 9.05 -5.11 -23.88
C HIS A 32 10.41 -5.54 -23.32
N PHE A 33 10.59 -5.49 -22.00
CA PHE A 33 11.88 -5.80 -21.34
C PHE A 33 11.90 -7.15 -20.63
N THR A 34 10.72 -7.72 -20.35
CA THR A 34 10.57 -8.95 -19.57
C THR A 34 9.42 -9.79 -20.08
N VAL A 35 9.52 -11.12 -19.97
CA VAL A 35 8.42 -12.03 -20.26
C VAL A 35 7.37 -11.86 -19.16
N LEU A 36 6.23 -11.28 -19.52
CA LEU A 36 5.09 -11.15 -18.61
C LEU A 36 4.36 -12.47 -18.48
N HIS A 37 3.82 -12.71 -17.29
CA HIS A 37 2.88 -13.80 -17.08
C HIS A 37 1.63 -13.60 -17.97
N PRO A 38 1.05 -14.66 -18.57
CA PRO A 38 -0.10 -14.53 -19.47
C PRO A 38 -1.29 -13.78 -18.86
N ASN A 39 -1.44 -13.85 -17.54
CA ASN A 39 -2.51 -13.17 -16.80
C ASN A 39 -2.08 -11.84 -16.16
N ALA A 40 -0.94 -11.25 -16.53
CA ALA A 40 -0.39 -10.06 -15.86
C ALA A 40 -1.38 -8.88 -15.81
N TYR A 41 -2.07 -8.59 -16.92
CA TYR A 41 -3.07 -7.51 -16.99
C TYR A 41 -4.28 -7.78 -16.09
N PHE A 42 -4.73 -9.03 -16.03
CA PHE A 42 -5.85 -9.45 -15.21
C PHE A 42 -5.51 -9.42 -13.71
N ASP A 43 -4.32 -9.88 -13.34
CA ASP A 43 -3.83 -9.89 -11.96
C ASP A 43 -3.69 -8.47 -11.39
N ILE A 44 -3.24 -7.53 -12.22
CA ILE A 44 -3.11 -6.13 -11.82
C ILE A 44 -4.46 -5.45 -11.71
N THR A 45 -5.38 -5.76 -12.62
CA THR A 45 -6.76 -5.30 -12.53
C THR A 45 -7.41 -5.81 -11.23
N LYS A 46 -7.26 -7.09 -10.90
CA LYS A 46 -7.69 -7.67 -9.61
C LYS A 46 -7.08 -6.94 -8.42
N SER A 47 -5.78 -6.64 -8.45
CA SER A 47 -5.12 -5.88 -7.39
C SER A 47 -5.70 -4.47 -7.23
N ILE A 48 -6.01 -3.77 -8.32
CA ILE A 48 -6.66 -2.44 -8.28
C ILE A 48 -8.05 -2.56 -7.66
N PHE A 49 -8.85 -3.55 -8.08
CA PHE A 49 -10.16 -3.80 -7.51
C PHE A 49 -10.09 -4.16 -6.03
N LEU A 50 -9.14 -4.98 -5.60
CA LEU A 50 -8.95 -5.35 -4.20
C LEU A 50 -8.64 -4.12 -3.35
N VAL A 51 -7.71 -3.26 -3.78
CA VAL A 51 -7.41 -2.00 -3.08
C VAL A 51 -8.66 -1.11 -3.01
N TYR A 52 -9.42 -1.03 -4.10
CA TYR A 52 -10.65 -0.24 -4.15
C TYR A 52 -11.76 -0.80 -3.25
N VAL A 53 -11.92 -2.11 -3.16
CA VAL A 53 -12.89 -2.77 -2.27
C VAL A 53 -12.49 -2.55 -0.82
N VAL A 54 -11.21 -2.74 -0.47
CA VAL A 54 -10.69 -2.42 0.87
C VAL A 54 -11.01 -0.97 1.22
N TYR A 55 -10.76 -0.05 0.28
CA TYR A 55 -11.12 1.36 0.44
C TYR A 55 -12.63 1.58 0.67
N LEU A 56 -13.50 0.95 -0.13
CA LEU A 56 -14.95 1.09 0.03
C LEU A 56 -15.44 0.52 1.36
N VAL A 57 -14.91 -0.62 1.79
CA VAL A 57 -15.26 -1.26 3.06
C VAL A 57 -14.83 -0.35 4.20
N VAL A 58 -13.57 0.10 4.23
CA VAL A 58 -13.07 1.02 5.26
C VAL A 58 -13.89 2.32 5.30
N GLY A 59 -14.16 2.92 4.14
CA GLY A 59 -14.96 4.14 4.04
C GLY A 59 -16.44 3.96 4.40
N SER A 60 -17.02 2.78 4.16
CA SER A 60 -18.41 2.47 4.52
C SER A 60 -18.53 2.18 6.01
N LEU A 61 -17.60 1.41 6.59
CA LEU A 61 -17.48 1.22 8.03
C LEU A 61 -17.37 2.59 8.72
N TYR A 62 -16.49 3.47 8.25
CA TYR A 62 -16.35 4.82 8.79
C TYR A 62 -17.68 5.58 8.84
N LYS A 63 -18.47 5.56 7.76
CA LYS A 63 -19.78 6.26 7.71
C LYS A 63 -20.84 5.61 8.59
N VAL A 64 -20.94 4.28 8.56
CA VAL A 64 -21.93 3.54 9.37
C VAL A 64 -21.66 3.79 10.84
N PHE A 65 -20.39 3.75 11.26
CA PHE A 65 -20.01 3.99 12.65
C PHE A 65 -20.13 5.46 13.06
N HIS A 66 -19.83 6.43 12.18
CA HIS A 66 -20.07 7.85 12.48
C HIS A 66 -21.57 8.17 12.69
N ASN A 67 -22.48 7.40 12.08
CA ASN A 67 -23.91 7.55 12.31
C ASN A 67 -24.40 6.89 13.61
N ILE A 68 -23.60 6.01 14.22
CA ILE A 68 -23.93 5.33 15.48
C ILE A 68 -23.31 6.16 16.62
N LYS A 69 -24.09 7.10 17.18
CA LYS A 69 -23.68 8.07 18.22
C LYS A 69 -23.17 7.48 19.56
N ASN A 70 -23.18 6.16 19.76
CA ASN A 70 -22.86 5.51 21.04
C ASN A 70 -21.59 4.64 21.04
N PHE A 71 -20.77 4.65 19.98
CA PHE A 71 -19.58 3.81 19.84
C PHE A 71 -18.25 4.59 19.99
N ASP A 72 -18.24 5.59 20.87
CA ASP A 72 -17.25 6.68 20.91
C ASP A 72 -15.84 6.31 21.39
N GLY A 73 -15.64 5.20 22.11
CA GLY A 73 -14.34 4.93 22.76
C GLY A 73 -13.24 4.43 21.82
N ILE A 74 -13.56 3.46 20.97
CA ILE A 74 -12.60 2.73 20.13
C ILE A 74 -12.51 3.37 18.73
N TRP A 75 -13.62 3.83 18.18
CA TRP A 75 -13.67 4.38 16.82
C TRP A 75 -13.29 5.84 16.73
N ARG A 76 -13.50 6.66 17.77
CA ARG A 76 -12.92 8.02 17.83
C ARG A 76 -11.40 7.95 17.81
N LYS A 77 -10.80 6.92 18.43
CA LYS A 77 -9.36 6.64 18.33
C LYS A 77 -8.95 6.22 16.92
N PHE A 78 -9.73 5.40 16.22
CA PHE A 78 -9.44 4.99 14.83
C PHE A 78 -9.62 6.14 13.81
N SER A 79 -10.64 6.98 13.96
CA SER A 79 -10.83 8.20 13.15
C SER A 79 -9.75 9.25 13.43
N LEU A 80 -9.32 9.42 14.68
CA LEU A 80 -8.18 10.27 15.05
C LEU A 80 -6.83 9.67 14.59
N TRP A 81 -6.76 8.34 14.46
CA TRP A 81 -5.62 7.62 13.95
C TRP A 81 -5.38 8.00 12.48
N TRP A 82 -6.37 7.88 11.60
CA TRP A 82 -6.27 8.38 10.20
C TRP A 82 -6.31 9.91 10.07
N GLY A 83 -6.99 10.62 10.99
CA GLY A 83 -7.18 12.07 10.89
C GLY A 83 -5.93 12.92 11.14
N ASN A 84 -4.87 12.34 11.73
CA ASN A 84 -3.58 13.00 11.98
C ASN A 84 -2.43 12.38 11.17
N GLU A 85 -2.72 11.42 10.29
CA GLU A 85 -1.69 10.73 9.52
C GLU A 85 -1.26 11.56 8.32
N THR A 86 0.04 11.56 8.07
CA THR A 86 0.58 12.14 6.84
C THR A 86 0.17 11.28 5.64
N PRO A 87 0.00 11.86 4.44
CA PRO A 87 -0.31 11.07 3.24
C PRO A 87 0.69 9.93 2.99
N PHE A 88 1.95 10.12 3.37
CA PHE A 88 2.98 9.09 3.29
C PHE A 88 2.73 7.92 4.24
N GLU A 89 2.28 8.18 5.46
CA GLU A 89 1.93 7.13 6.43
C GLU A 89 0.73 6.32 5.95
N ALA A 90 -0.32 6.98 5.47
CA ALA A 90 -1.48 6.30 4.90
C ALA A 90 -1.10 5.36 3.73
N ILE A 91 -0.14 5.77 2.88
CA ILE A 91 0.39 4.92 1.80
C ILE A 91 1.10 3.69 2.35
N CYS A 92 2.01 3.89 3.30
CA CYS A 92 2.78 2.79 3.88
C CYS A 92 1.88 1.78 4.60
N GLU A 93 0.90 2.27 5.36
CA GLU A 93 -0.05 1.43 6.09
C GLU A 93 -0.95 0.63 5.14
N SER A 94 -1.52 1.30 4.14
CA SER A 94 -2.36 0.64 3.14
C SER A 94 -1.56 -0.40 2.34
N PHE A 95 -0.32 -0.07 1.96
CA PHE A 95 0.59 -1.03 1.31
C PHE A 95 0.86 -2.23 2.18
N THR A 96 1.13 -2.02 3.48
CA THR A 96 1.41 -3.10 4.43
C THR A 96 0.20 -4.03 4.58
N ILE A 97 -1.00 -3.47 4.76
CA ILE A 97 -2.25 -4.24 4.92
C ILE A 97 -2.53 -5.06 3.65
N VAL A 98 -2.52 -4.41 2.48
CA VAL A 98 -2.82 -5.09 1.21
C VAL A 98 -1.78 -6.17 0.92
N THR A 99 -0.51 -5.90 1.22
CA THR A 99 0.57 -6.89 1.03
C THR A 99 0.41 -8.08 1.96
N ALA A 100 0.10 -7.85 3.24
CA ALA A 100 -0.12 -8.93 4.20
C ALA A 100 -1.31 -9.82 3.78
N ILE A 101 -2.44 -9.21 3.43
CA ILE A 101 -3.63 -9.94 2.95
C ILE A 101 -3.29 -10.75 1.70
N ASN A 102 -2.63 -10.14 0.72
CA ASN A 102 -2.28 -10.84 -0.51
C ASN A 102 -1.28 -11.98 -0.29
N SER A 103 -0.29 -11.79 0.59
CA SER A 103 0.64 -12.86 0.95
C SER A 103 -0.09 -14.03 1.61
N ILE A 104 -1.04 -13.76 2.52
CA ILE A 104 -1.86 -14.81 3.14
C ILE A 104 -2.72 -15.53 2.09
N MET A 105 -3.36 -14.80 1.17
CA MET A 105 -4.18 -15.39 0.09
C MET A 105 -3.36 -16.35 -0.78
N MET A 106 -2.11 -16.01 -1.09
CA MET A 106 -1.25 -16.86 -1.91
C MET A 106 -0.71 -18.07 -1.14
N LEU A 107 -0.48 -17.95 0.17
CA LEU A 107 -0.09 -19.09 1.01
C LEU A 107 -1.23 -20.06 1.30
N THR A 108 -2.46 -19.56 1.36
CA THR A 108 -3.67 -20.37 1.57
C THR A 108 -4.24 -20.98 0.29
N GLY A 109 -3.66 -20.65 -0.87
CA GLY A 109 -4.10 -21.15 -2.18
C GLY A 109 -5.34 -20.44 -2.74
N HIS A 110 -5.77 -19.33 -2.15
CA HIS A 110 -6.87 -18.52 -2.66
C HIS A 110 -6.49 -17.68 -3.89
N ASP A 111 -5.19 -17.42 -4.10
CA ASP A 111 -4.67 -16.80 -5.32
C ASP A 111 -3.37 -17.48 -5.77
N THR A 112 -3.05 -17.38 -7.05
CA THR A 112 -1.85 -18.02 -7.60
C THR A 112 -0.60 -17.18 -7.27
N PRO A 113 0.43 -17.78 -6.66
CA PRO A 113 1.67 -17.07 -6.36
C PRO A 113 2.35 -16.66 -7.66
N LYS A 114 2.79 -15.40 -7.74
CA LYS A 114 3.44 -14.89 -8.95
C LYS A 114 4.90 -15.35 -8.97
N GLU A 115 5.37 -15.78 -10.13
CA GLU A 115 6.70 -16.37 -10.30
C GLU A 115 7.68 -15.41 -10.98
N GLY A 116 8.96 -15.69 -10.81
CA GLY A 116 10.04 -14.97 -11.47
C GLY A 116 10.16 -13.50 -11.04
N VAL A 117 10.79 -12.71 -11.92
CA VAL A 117 10.92 -11.25 -11.79
C VAL A 117 9.55 -10.56 -11.74
N PHE A 118 8.53 -11.16 -12.36
CA PHE A 118 7.18 -10.62 -12.41
C PHE A 118 6.58 -10.42 -11.00
N ALA A 119 6.89 -11.29 -10.03
CA ALA A 119 6.42 -11.14 -8.65
C ALA A 119 6.84 -9.80 -8.01
N TYR A 120 8.10 -9.40 -8.26
CA TYR A 120 8.70 -8.18 -7.71
C TYR A 120 8.17 -6.94 -8.43
N ILE A 121 8.04 -7.00 -9.75
CA ILE A 121 7.41 -5.96 -10.56
C ILE A 121 5.97 -5.74 -10.12
N HIS A 122 5.22 -6.82 -9.94
CA HIS A 122 3.83 -6.79 -9.49
C HIS A 122 3.69 -6.11 -8.11
N MET A 123 4.63 -6.37 -7.19
CA MET A 123 4.67 -5.69 -5.90
C MET A 123 4.97 -4.18 -6.00
N MET A 124 5.91 -3.78 -6.86
CA MET A 124 6.20 -2.36 -7.10
C MET A 124 5.01 -1.64 -7.73
N LEU A 125 4.32 -2.29 -8.68
CA LEU A 125 3.13 -1.71 -9.29
C LEU A 125 1.99 -1.57 -8.29
N ARG A 126 1.83 -2.54 -7.38
CA ARG A 126 0.87 -2.44 -6.29
C ARG A 126 1.14 -1.24 -5.39
N LEU A 127 2.39 -0.97 -5.02
CA LEU A 127 2.76 0.23 -4.27
C LEU A 127 2.37 1.51 -5.03
N LEU A 128 2.62 1.55 -6.34
CA LEU A 128 2.24 2.67 -7.20
C LEU A 128 0.71 2.89 -7.24
N ILE A 129 -0.06 1.80 -7.39
CA ILE A 129 -1.53 1.83 -7.40
C ILE A 129 -2.06 2.40 -6.07
N ILE A 130 -1.57 1.87 -4.95
CA ILE A 130 -1.97 2.32 -3.62
C ILE A 130 -1.62 3.79 -3.40
N SER A 131 -0.39 4.18 -3.77
CA SER A 131 0.07 5.56 -3.73
C SER A 131 -0.83 6.49 -4.54
N SER A 132 -1.22 6.07 -5.74
CA SER A 132 -2.09 6.85 -6.64
C SER A 132 -3.50 7.03 -6.07
N ILE A 133 -4.10 5.96 -5.54
CA ILE A 133 -5.44 6.00 -4.93
C ILE A 133 -5.45 6.93 -3.71
N ILE A 134 -4.47 6.81 -2.83
CA ILE A 134 -4.37 7.66 -1.64
C ILE A 134 -4.06 9.10 -2.02
N THR A 135 -3.24 9.31 -3.06
CA THR A 135 -2.93 10.65 -3.55
C THR A 135 -4.18 11.40 -4.01
N ILE A 136 -5.06 10.70 -4.72
CA ILE A 136 -6.32 11.26 -5.18
C ILE A 136 -7.28 11.50 -4.00
N TRP A 137 -7.29 10.58 -3.03
CA TRP A 137 -8.18 10.68 -1.87
C TRP A 137 -7.80 11.84 -0.93
N MET A 138 -6.51 11.99 -0.63
CA MET A 138 -5.95 13.02 0.25
C MET A 138 -5.43 14.24 -0.54
N TRP A 139 -5.97 14.50 -1.73
CA TRP A 139 -5.45 15.53 -2.65
C TRP A 139 -5.26 16.90 -1.99
N LYS A 140 -6.22 17.31 -1.14
CA LYS A 140 -6.14 18.58 -0.41
C LYS A 140 -5.01 18.61 0.60
N ASP A 141 -4.85 17.52 1.36
CA ASP A 141 -3.81 17.40 2.39
C ASP A 141 -2.44 17.27 1.75
N ILE A 142 -2.33 16.60 0.60
CA ILE A 142 -1.10 16.49 -0.18
C ILE A 142 -0.71 17.84 -0.76
N LEU A 143 -1.63 18.59 -1.35
CA LEU A 143 -1.31 19.94 -1.85
C LEU A 143 -0.82 20.86 -0.72
N GLN A 144 -1.46 20.79 0.46
CA GLN A 144 -1.00 21.55 1.62
C GLN A 144 0.35 21.07 2.14
N TRP A 145 0.57 19.77 2.17
CA TRP A 145 1.83 19.15 2.59
C TRP A 145 2.97 19.52 1.63
N VAL A 146 2.77 19.37 0.32
CA VAL A 146 3.74 19.77 -0.72
C VAL A 146 4.05 21.26 -0.64
N LYS A 147 3.04 22.12 -0.44
CA LYS A 147 3.23 23.57 -0.34
C LYS A 147 4.00 23.99 0.92
N LYS A 148 3.89 23.23 2.02
CA LYS A 148 4.59 23.49 3.29
C LYS A 148 5.92 22.74 3.41
N SER A 149 6.16 21.73 2.57
CA SER A 149 7.34 20.88 2.66
C SER A 149 8.53 21.59 2.04
N THR A 150 9.41 22.15 2.89
CA THR A 150 10.82 22.24 2.52
C THR A 150 11.35 20.82 2.60
N PHE A 151 11.58 20.18 1.44
CA PHE A 151 12.10 18.81 1.33
C PHE A 151 13.48 18.69 1.99
N ARG A 152 13.51 18.58 3.32
CA ARG A 152 14.69 18.18 4.09
C ARG A 152 14.49 16.71 4.48
N PHE A 153 14.96 15.82 3.61
CA PHE A 153 15.08 14.40 3.94
C PHE A 153 16.06 14.25 5.11
N ASN A 154 15.52 14.13 6.32
CA ASN A 154 16.32 13.83 7.49
C ASN A 154 16.19 12.35 7.81
N ILE A 155 17.25 11.57 7.60
CA ILE A 155 17.29 10.13 7.91
C ILE A 155 16.91 9.89 9.38
N LYS A 156 17.17 10.86 10.27
CA LYS A 156 16.76 10.77 11.68
C LYS A 156 15.24 10.79 11.90
N SER A 157 14.44 11.41 11.01
CA SER A 157 12.97 11.41 11.16
C SER A 157 12.33 10.10 10.71
N LEU A 158 13.00 9.32 9.86
CA LEU A 158 12.62 7.92 9.58
C LEU A 158 12.77 7.03 10.82
N TYR A 159 13.74 7.36 11.69
CA TYR A 159 13.99 6.71 12.97
C TYR A 159 13.37 7.42 14.17
N GLN A 160 12.57 8.49 13.98
CA GLN A 160 11.78 9.05 15.08
C GLN A 160 10.62 8.09 15.36
N LEU A 161 10.94 7.02 16.09
CA LEU A 161 9.99 6.08 16.64
C LEU A 161 9.12 6.83 17.64
N SER A 162 7.90 7.19 17.27
CA SER A 162 6.90 7.67 18.23
C SER A 162 6.05 6.49 18.65
N LYS A 163 5.98 6.19 19.97
CA LYS A 163 5.05 5.18 20.51
C LYS A 163 3.59 5.48 20.17
N LYS A 164 3.26 6.73 19.83
CA LYS A 164 1.90 7.15 19.47
C LYS A 164 1.46 6.64 18.09
N HIS A 165 2.41 6.26 17.22
CA HIS A 165 2.16 5.75 15.86
C HIS A 165 2.98 4.48 15.57
N PHE A 166 2.93 3.49 16.46
CA PHE A 166 3.69 2.24 16.35
C PHE A 166 3.46 1.51 15.01
N PHE A 167 2.19 1.39 14.60
CA PHE A 167 1.84 0.75 13.33
C PHE A 167 2.33 1.52 12.12
N ALA A 168 2.23 2.85 12.12
CA ALA A 168 2.77 3.70 11.05
C ALA A 168 4.29 3.53 10.93
N SER A 169 5.02 3.45 12.05
CA SER A 169 6.47 3.20 12.04
C SER A 169 6.84 1.82 11.48
N ILE A 170 6.11 0.76 11.89
CA ILE A 170 6.30 -0.59 11.30
C ILE A 170 6.04 -0.55 9.80
N SER A 171 4.93 0.06 9.38
CA SER A 171 4.52 0.12 7.99
C SER A 171 5.51 0.91 7.13
N LYS A 172 6.06 2.01 7.65
CA LYS A 172 7.13 2.78 6.98
C LYS A 172 8.37 1.93 6.77
N LEU A 173 8.87 1.28 7.82
CA LEU A 173 10.06 0.40 7.72
C LEU A 173 9.81 -0.77 6.77
N PHE A 174 8.67 -1.44 6.90
CA PHE A 174 8.27 -2.53 6.01
C PHE A 174 8.24 -2.08 4.55
N THR A 175 7.61 -0.94 4.26
CA THR A 175 7.49 -0.40 2.90
C THR A 175 8.86 -0.06 2.33
N ILE A 176 9.73 0.58 3.12
CA ILE A 176 11.10 0.93 2.67
C ILE A 176 11.93 -0.32 2.39
N ILE A 177 11.98 -1.27 3.33
CA ILE A 177 12.75 -2.50 3.17
C ILE A 177 12.24 -3.29 1.96
N THR A 178 10.92 -3.45 1.84
CA THR A 178 10.29 -4.16 0.72
C THR A 178 10.58 -3.47 -0.61
N THR A 179 10.50 -2.14 -0.67
CA THR A 179 10.79 -1.35 -1.88
C THR A 179 12.25 -1.51 -2.29
N VAL A 180 13.19 -1.34 -1.36
CA VAL A 180 14.62 -1.52 -1.63
C VAL A 180 14.91 -2.94 -2.07
N TYR A 181 14.34 -3.93 -1.39
CA TYR A 181 14.47 -5.35 -1.75
C TYR A 181 13.97 -5.61 -3.18
N CYS A 182 12.77 -5.14 -3.52
CA CYS A 182 12.22 -5.33 -4.87
C CYS A 182 13.07 -4.62 -5.93
N ILE A 183 13.51 -3.39 -5.69
CA ILE A 183 14.37 -2.65 -6.62
C ILE A 183 15.70 -3.38 -6.84
N LEU A 184 16.35 -3.87 -5.79
CA LEU A 184 17.60 -4.62 -5.90
C LEU A 184 17.41 -5.91 -6.70
N VAL A 185 16.36 -6.68 -6.42
CA VAL A 185 16.08 -7.92 -7.17
C VAL A 185 15.77 -7.63 -8.64
N ILE A 186 15.01 -6.57 -8.93
CA ILE A 186 14.72 -6.15 -10.31
C ILE A 186 16.00 -5.66 -11.00
N ALA A 187 16.85 -4.88 -10.34
CA ALA A 187 18.08 -4.34 -10.94
C ALA A 187 19.09 -5.45 -11.26
N PHE A 188 19.19 -6.46 -10.39
CA PHE A 188 20.15 -7.56 -10.51
C PHE A 188 19.50 -8.87 -11.00
N TYR A 189 18.35 -8.80 -11.69
CA TYR A 189 17.57 -9.99 -12.05
C TYR A 189 18.36 -11.02 -12.87
N ARG A 190 19.26 -10.56 -13.76
CA ARG A 190 20.12 -11.42 -14.59
C ARG A 190 21.14 -12.22 -13.78
N ILE A 191 21.53 -11.71 -12.61
CA ILE A 191 22.53 -12.33 -11.73
C ILE A 191 21.83 -13.20 -10.69
N LEU A 192 20.73 -12.71 -10.12
CA LEU A 192 20.03 -13.36 -9.01
C LEU A 192 19.08 -14.47 -9.43
N ASN A 193 18.63 -14.51 -10.70
CA ASN A 193 17.63 -15.45 -11.21
C ASN A 193 16.49 -15.72 -10.21
N PRO A 194 15.75 -14.68 -9.80
CA PRO A 194 14.81 -14.79 -8.69
C PRO A 194 13.65 -15.73 -9.07
N ALA A 195 13.43 -16.76 -8.27
CA ALA A 195 12.36 -17.74 -8.51
C ALA A 195 10.95 -17.16 -8.29
N GLY A 196 10.81 -16.15 -7.41
CA GLY A 196 9.49 -15.65 -7.01
C GLY A 196 8.68 -16.71 -6.24
N GLY A 197 7.39 -16.80 -6.53
CA GLY A 197 6.52 -17.87 -6.04
C GLY A 197 6.20 -17.77 -4.54
N ILE A 198 5.87 -18.90 -3.92
CA ILE A 198 5.52 -19.00 -2.49
C ILE A 198 6.63 -18.44 -1.59
N ALA A 199 7.89 -18.73 -1.92
CA ALA A 199 9.06 -18.29 -1.15
C ALA A 199 9.15 -16.75 -1.07
N PHE A 200 8.78 -16.04 -2.14
CA PHE A 200 8.72 -14.58 -2.13
C PHE A 200 7.69 -14.05 -1.12
N TYR A 201 6.48 -14.61 -1.09
CA TYR A 201 5.44 -14.18 -0.14
C TYR A 201 5.75 -14.54 1.31
N GLN A 202 6.41 -15.68 1.54
CA GLN A 202 6.97 -16.02 2.85
C GLN A 202 8.04 -15.00 3.26
N THR A 203 8.92 -14.60 2.35
CA THR A 203 9.93 -13.56 2.60
C THR A 203 9.29 -12.24 2.96
N LEU A 204 8.21 -11.83 2.27
CA LEU A 204 7.47 -10.61 2.62
C LEU A 204 6.87 -10.67 4.03
N LEU A 205 6.25 -11.79 4.41
CA LEU A 205 5.75 -11.96 5.78
C LEU A 205 6.88 -12.03 6.80
N GLY A 206 8.02 -12.62 6.44
CA GLY A 206 9.23 -12.65 7.25
C GLY A 206 9.80 -11.25 7.50
N ILE A 207 9.86 -10.39 6.47
CA ILE A 207 10.25 -8.98 6.59
C ILE A 207 9.28 -8.24 7.52
N LEU A 208 7.97 -8.47 7.37
CA LEU A 208 6.96 -7.85 8.25
C LEU A 208 7.11 -8.32 9.70
N ALA A 209 7.29 -9.63 9.93
CA ALA A 209 7.52 -10.17 11.26
C ALA A 209 8.81 -9.61 11.89
N PHE A 210 9.87 -9.50 11.08
CA PHE A 210 11.14 -8.90 11.49
C PHE A 210 10.99 -7.43 11.86
N THR A 211 10.27 -6.62 11.08
CA THR A 211 10.06 -5.19 11.41
C THR A 211 9.23 -5.03 12.67
N VAL A 212 8.21 -5.87 12.88
CA VAL A 212 7.44 -5.91 14.12
C VAL A 212 8.34 -6.24 15.31
N LEU A 213 9.11 -7.33 15.22
CA LEU A 213 10.02 -7.77 16.28
C LEU A 213 11.10 -6.72 16.59
N PHE A 214 11.72 -6.15 15.56
CA PHE A 214 12.71 -5.08 15.70
C PHE A 214 12.13 -3.89 16.46
N MET A 215 10.90 -3.49 16.13
CA MET A 215 10.20 -2.39 16.80
C MET A 215 9.78 -2.73 18.24
N PHE A 216 9.50 -4.00 18.55
CA PHE A 216 9.25 -4.47 19.90
C PHE A 216 10.53 -4.49 20.77
N VAL A 217 11.66 -4.92 20.20
CA VAL A 217 12.95 -5.05 20.90
C VAL A 217 13.65 -3.70 21.07
N HIS A 218 13.41 -2.74 20.18
CA HIS A 218 13.92 -1.38 20.29
C HIS A 218 12.78 -0.37 20.49
N PRO A 219 12.09 -0.41 21.65
CA PRO A 219 11.05 0.56 21.92
C PRO A 219 11.67 1.96 21.97
N ALA A 220 11.05 2.89 21.24
CA ALA A 220 11.43 4.30 21.20
C ALA A 220 11.95 4.80 22.55
N ARG A 221 13.18 5.33 22.59
CA ARG A 221 13.66 6.11 23.74
C ARG A 221 12.69 7.28 23.90
N ARG A 222 12.13 7.43 25.11
CA ARG A 222 11.26 8.57 25.48
C ARG A 222 12.10 9.84 25.29
N GLY A 223 11.85 10.58 24.21
CA GLY A 223 12.26 11.97 24.05
C GLY A 223 11.15 12.86 24.56
#